data_AF-A0AAD5Q498-F1
#
_entry.id   AF-A0AAD5Q498-F1
#
_cell.length_a   1.000
_cell.length_b   1.000
_cell.length_c   1.000
_cell.angle_alpha   90.00
_cell.angle_beta   90.00
_cell.angle_gamma   90.00
#
_symmetry.space_group_name_H-M   'P 1'
#
loop_
_entity.id
_entity.type
_entity.pdbx_description
1 polymer ?
#
loop_
_entity_poly.entity_id
_entity_poly.type
_entity_poly.pdbx_seq_one_letter_code
_entity_poly.pdbx_strand_id
1 'polypeptide(L)'
;MNELVDNDSGVLVGRPREWWWQTKGDLFMPLAHVEIEDIEQGVERILLMSIDERKRLGRRARVRYLEDRTYFMNAMAALEASICQDEIHIDKLEPYLY
;
A
#
# COMPACT_ATOMS: atom_id res chain seq x y z
N MET A 1 -0.76 -8.61 -7.11
CA MET A 1 -1.78 -8.71 -6.06
C MET A 1 -1.89 -7.32 -5.46
N ASN A 2 -3.02 -6.64 -5.66
CA ASN A 2 -3.24 -5.20 -5.43
C ASN A 2 -4.15 -4.99 -4.19
N GLU A 3 -4.07 -5.86 -3.19
CA GLU A 3 -5.08 -5.96 -2.11
C GLU A 3 -5.09 -4.76 -1.16
N LEU A 4 -4.01 -3.98 -1.15
CA LEU A 4 -3.92 -2.74 -0.40
C LEU A 4 -4.42 -1.51 -1.19
N VAL A 5 -4.70 -1.67 -2.49
CA VAL A 5 -5.10 -0.57 -3.39
C VAL A 5 -6.54 -0.78 -3.83
N ASP A 6 -7.44 0.05 -3.34
CA ASP A 6 -8.77 0.16 -3.92
C ASP A 6 -8.80 1.25 -5.01
N ASN A 7 -9.74 1.14 -5.96
CA ASN A 7 -9.93 2.16 -7.01
C ASN A 7 -10.77 3.36 -6.51
N ASP A 8 -11.01 3.45 -5.20
CA ASP A 8 -12.10 4.23 -4.61
C ASP A 8 -11.63 5.23 -3.55
N SER A 9 -10.49 4.98 -2.91
CA SER A 9 -9.91 5.77 -1.83
C SER A 9 -8.75 6.64 -2.30
N GLY A 10 -8.50 6.71 -3.61
CA GLY A 10 -7.48 7.59 -4.18
C GLY A 10 -7.48 7.61 -5.70
N VAL A 11 -6.50 8.30 -6.26
CA VAL A 11 -6.14 8.17 -7.67
C VAL A 11 -4.88 7.31 -7.73
N LEU A 12 -5.01 6.14 -8.33
CA LEU A 12 -3.88 5.27 -8.59
C LEU A 12 -2.97 5.94 -9.62
N VAL A 13 -1.69 6.04 -9.29
CA VAL A 13 -0.63 6.53 -10.16
C VAL A 13 0.26 5.35 -10.53
N GLY A 14 0.50 5.18 -11.83
CA GLY A 14 1.24 4.05 -12.37
C GLY A 14 0.34 2.88 -12.76
N ARG A 15 0.96 1.84 -13.30
CA ARG A 15 0.27 0.61 -13.72
C ARG A 15 0.78 -0.59 -12.92
N PRO A 16 -0.11 -1.52 -12.54
CA PRO A 16 0.34 -2.78 -11.98
C PRO A 16 1.19 -3.52 -13.01
N ARG A 17 2.41 -3.90 -12.64
CA ARG A 17 3.29 -4.76 -13.45
C ARG A 17 3.36 -6.13 -12.82
N GLU A 18 3.45 -7.16 -13.66
CA GLU A 18 3.53 -8.55 -13.19
C GLU A 18 4.76 -8.77 -12.29
N TRP A 19 5.88 -8.12 -12.59
CA TRP A 19 7.14 -8.26 -11.85
C TRP A 19 7.47 -6.92 -11.18
N TRP A 20 7.19 -6.84 -9.89
CA TRP A 20 7.30 -5.64 -9.08
C TRP A 20 8.19 -5.90 -7.87
N TRP A 21 9.14 -6.83 -7.95
CA TRP A 21 10.09 -7.10 -6.89
C TRP A 21 11.50 -6.70 -7.32
N GLN A 22 12.13 -5.84 -6.54
CA GLN A 22 13.58 -5.65 -6.58
C GLN A 22 14.21 -6.50 -5.48
N THR A 23 15.24 -7.27 -5.83
CA THR A 23 16.04 -8.01 -4.85
C THR A 23 17.09 -7.10 -4.26
N LYS A 24 17.07 -6.90 -2.93
CA LYS A 24 18.19 -6.30 -2.20
C LYS A 24 18.62 -7.30 -1.12
N GLY A 25 19.54 -8.20 -1.48
CA GLY A 25 19.79 -9.42 -0.69
C GLY A 25 18.64 -10.42 -0.87
N ASP A 26 18.25 -11.11 0.22
CA ASP A 26 17.15 -12.10 0.23
C ASP A 26 15.75 -11.48 0.37
N LEU A 27 15.65 -10.15 0.42
CA LEU A 27 14.39 -9.42 0.57
C LEU A 27 13.81 -9.04 -0.79
N PHE A 28 12.58 -9.47 -1.04
CA PHE A 28 11.75 -9.04 -2.17
C PHE A 28 11.02 -7.76 -1.78
N MET A 29 11.41 -6.62 -2.37
CA MET A 29 10.75 -5.35 -2.11
C MET A 29 9.88 -4.92 -3.29
N PRO A 30 8.66 -4.42 -3.05
CA PRO A 30 7.83 -3.76 -4.05
C PRO A 30 8.61 -2.68 -4.81
N LEU A 31 8.72 -2.80 -6.13
CA LEU A 31 9.25 -1.79 -7.02
C LEU A 31 8.07 -1.03 -7.63
N ALA A 32 7.82 0.17 -7.14
CA ALA A 32 6.89 1.09 -7.76
C ALA A 32 7.55 1.67 -9.02
N HIS A 33 7.07 1.27 -10.19
CA HIS A 33 7.46 1.88 -11.46
C HIS A 33 6.40 2.91 -11.84
N VAL A 34 6.78 4.19 -11.83
CA VAL A 34 5.91 5.31 -12.17
C VAL A 34 6.64 6.18 -13.18
N GLU A 35 6.00 6.44 -14.32
CA GLU A 35 6.47 7.38 -15.33
C GLU A 35 5.86 8.78 -15.09
N ILE A 36 6.46 9.82 -15.66
CA ILE A 36 5.94 11.19 -15.53
C ILE A 36 4.50 11.27 -16.07
N GLU A 37 4.22 10.58 -17.17
CA GLU A 37 2.89 10.53 -17.79
C GLU A 37 1.84 9.97 -16.82
N ASP A 38 2.19 8.96 -16.01
CA ASP A 38 1.27 8.39 -15.02
C ASP A 38 0.87 9.43 -13.97
N ILE A 39 1.81 10.29 -13.57
CA ILE A 39 1.57 11.38 -12.61
C ILE A 39 0.66 12.43 -13.25
N GLU A 40 0.95 12.84 -14.49
CA GLU A 40 0.16 13.83 -15.22
C GLU A 40 -1.29 13.37 -15.41
N GLN A 41 -1.50 12.10 -15.79
CA GLN A 41 -2.83 11.50 -15.89
C GLN A 41 -3.55 11.46 -14.53
N GLY A 42 -2.81 11.17 -13.45
CA GLY A 42 -3.36 11.19 -12.10
C GLY A 42 -3.84 12.59 -11.69
N VAL A 43 -3.04 13.62 -11.96
CA VAL A 43 -3.37 15.02 -11.69
C VAL A 43 -4.57 15.46 -12.51
N GLU A 44 -4.60 15.16 -13.81
CA GLU A 44 -5.71 15.49 -14.70
C GLU A 44 -7.02 14.89 -14.18
N ARG A 45 -7.00 13.63 -13.73
CA ARG A 45 -8.17 12.97 -13.15
C ARG A 45 -8.71 13.71 -11.93
N ILE A 46 -7.86 14.24 -11.05
CA ILE A 46 -8.27 15.03 -9.87
C ILE A 46 -8.85 16.39 -10.29
N LEU A 47 -8.28 17.02 -11.32
CA LEU A 47 -8.73 18.32 -11.82
C LEU A 47 -10.11 18.23 -12.46
N LEU A 48 -10.39 17.14 -13.18
CA LEU A 48 -11.69 16.87 -13.81
C LEU A 48 -12.80 16.52 -12.81
N MET A 49 -12.47 16.13 -11.57
CA MET A 49 -13.47 15.85 -10.54
C MET A 49 -14.18 17.11 -10.05
N SER A 50 -15.46 16.96 -9.74
CA SER A 50 -16.22 17.93 -8.97
C SER A 50 -15.71 18.05 -7.53
N ILE A 51 -16.09 19.13 -6.86
CA ILE A 51 -15.77 19.35 -5.44
C ILE A 51 -16.31 18.21 -4.57
N ASP A 52 -17.52 17.72 -4.85
CA ASP A 52 -18.15 16.67 -4.04
C ASP A 52 -17.52 15.29 -4.26
N GLU A 53 -17.05 15.00 -5.47
CA GLU A 53 -16.22 13.82 -5.74
C GLU A 53 -14.91 13.89 -4.97
N ARG A 54 -14.20 15.02 -5.01
CA ARG A 54 -12.95 15.20 -4.23
C ARG A 54 -13.18 15.05 -2.72
N LYS A 55 -14.28 15.58 -2.18
CA LYS A 55 -14.64 15.41 -0.76
C LYS A 55 -14.94 13.96 -0.40
N ARG A 56 -15.66 13.23 -1.26
CA ARG A 56 -15.93 11.79 -1.05
C ARG A 56 -14.65 10.98 -1.10
N LEU A 57 -13.80 11.23 -2.12
CA LEU A 57 -12.50 10.60 -2.28
C LEU A 57 -11.62 10.82 -1.04
N GLY A 58 -11.46 12.07 -0.60
CA GLY A 58 -10.64 12.39 0.57
C GLY A 58 -11.13 11.77 1.88
N ARG A 59 -12.45 11.62 2.05
CA ARG A 59 -13.02 10.91 3.22
C ARG A 59 -12.68 9.42 3.19
N ARG A 60 -12.84 8.76 2.04
CA ARG A 60 -12.48 7.34 1.86
C ARG A 60 -10.98 7.13 2.05
N ALA A 61 -10.16 7.97 1.42
CA ALA A 61 -8.70 7.99 1.57
C ALA A 61 -8.25 8.04 3.04
N ARG A 62 -8.89 8.91 3.83
CA ARG A 62 -8.57 9.06 5.26
C ARG A 62 -8.89 7.80 6.05
N VAL A 63 -10.05 7.19 5.82
CA VAL A 63 -10.44 5.94 6.49
C VAL A 63 -9.45 4.84 6.15
N ARG A 64 -9.15 4.67 4.85
CA ARG A 64 -8.23 3.65 4.38
C ARG A 64 -6.81 3.83 4.95
N TYR A 65 -6.29 5.05 4.97
CA TYR A 65 -4.99 5.35 5.58
C TYR A 65 -4.92 4.94 7.05
N LEU A 66 -6.00 5.14 7.83
CA LEU A 66 -6.03 4.76 9.24
C LEU A 66 -6.07 3.24 9.43
N GLU A 67 -6.78 2.53 8.55
CA GLU A 67 -6.80 1.05 8.51
C GLU A 67 -5.42 0.50 8.17
N ASP A 68 -4.83 0.94 7.06
CA ASP A 68 -3.51 0.50 6.60
C ASP A 68 -2.43 0.79 7.66
N ARG A 69 -2.46 2.00 8.26
CA ARG A 69 -1.55 2.35 9.35
C ARG A 69 -1.68 1.39 10.53
N THR A 70 -2.89 1.06 10.94
CA THR A 70 -3.12 0.13 12.05
C THR A 70 -2.60 -1.26 11.71
N TYR A 71 -2.89 -1.73 10.51
CA TYR A 71 -2.40 -3.01 10.00
C TYR A 71 -0.87 -3.09 10.05
N PHE A 72 -0.16 -2.11 9.47
CA PHE A 72 1.30 -2.12 9.44
C PHE A 72 1.93 -1.99 10.83
N MET A 73 1.35 -1.18 11.72
CA MET A 73 1.86 -1.08 13.10
C MET A 73 1.72 -2.41 13.86
N ASN A 74 0.62 -3.13 13.65
CA ASN A 74 0.42 -4.45 14.26
C ASN A 74 1.39 -5.49 13.69
N ALA A 75 1.58 -5.50 12.37
CA ALA A 75 2.55 -6.38 11.71
C ALA A 75 3.98 -6.14 12.21
N MET A 76 4.39 -4.87 12.36
CA MET A 76 5.70 -4.51 12.90
C MET A 76 5.86 -4.94 14.35
N ALA A 77 4.84 -4.77 15.19
CA ALA A 77 4.88 -5.21 16.58
C ALA A 77 4.99 -6.75 16.70
N ALA A 78 4.25 -7.49 15.85
CA ALA A 78 4.35 -8.94 15.78
C ALA A 78 5.75 -9.40 15.33
N LEU A 79 6.32 -8.72 14.33
CA LEU A 79 7.68 -8.97 13.86
C LEU A 79 8.71 -8.71 14.96
N GLU A 80 8.66 -7.57 15.63
CA GLU A 80 9.56 -7.22 16.75
C GLU A 80 9.50 -8.28 17.87
N ALA A 81 8.29 -8.67 18.26
CA ALA A 81 8.09 -9.73 19.26
C ALA A 81 8.66 -11.09 18.82
N SER A 82 8.58 -11.42 17.52
CA SER A 82 9.14 -12.66 16.98
C SER A 82 10.68 -12.66 16.94
N ILE A 83 11.30 -11.49 16.68
CA ILE A 83 12.76 -11.33 16.62
C ILE A 83 13.36 -11.41 18.03
N CYS A 84 12.70 -10.84 19.04
CA CYS A 84 13.22 -10.80 20.41
C CYS A 84 13.09 -12.13 21.18
N GLN A 85 12.47 -13.18 20.63
CA GLN A 85 12.24 -14.46 21.32
C GLN A 85 13.20 -15.60 20.90
N ASP A 86 14.36 -15.29 20.31
CA ASP A 86 15.41 -16.22 19.86
C ASP A 86 15.01 -17.30 18.82
N GLU A 87 13.72 -17.52 18.58
CA GLU A 87 13.19 -18.34 17.49
C GLU A 87 12.10 -17.56 16.71
N ILE A 88 12.36 -17.30 15.42
CA ILE A 88 11.36 -16.71 14.52
C ILE A 88 10.25 -17.75 14.29
N HIS A 89 9.15 -17.65 15.04
CA HIS A 89 7.95 -18.43 14.78
C HIS A 89 7.07 -17.71 13.75
N ILE A 90 7.07 -18.23 12.52
CA ILE A 90 6.34 -17.67 11.36
C ILE A 90 4.82 -17.63 11.61
N ASP A 91 4.29 -18.52 12.45
CA ASP A 91 2.88 -18.62 12.82
C ASP A 91 2.30 -17.32 13.42
N LYS A 92 3.15 -16.49 14.06
CA LYS A 92 2.72 -15.17 14.60
C LYS A 92 2.59 -14.08 13.53
N LEU A 93 3.22 -14.30 12.38
CA LEU A 93 3.21 -13.40 11.23
C LEU A 93 2.17 -13.82 10.19
N GLU A 94 1.68 -15.07 10.22
CA GLU A 94 0.67 -15.58 9.28
C GLU A 94 -0.55 -14.66 9.06
N PRO A 95 -1.11 -13.96 10.07
CA PRO A 95 -2.23 -13.05 9.84
C PRO A 95 -1.88 -11.76 9.08
N TYR A 96 -0.58 -11.48 8.89
CA TYR A 96 -0.03 -10.28 8.25
C TYR A 96 0.82 -10.60 7.00
N LEU A 97 1.08 -11.89 6.78
CA LEU A 97 1.56 -12.41 5.53
C LEU A 97 0.30 -12.63 4.69
N TYR A 98 0.33 -12.16 3.44
CA TYR A 98 -0.80 -12.09 2.49
C TYR A 98 -1.63 -10.80 2.61
#